data_AF-A0A7Y2H2J0-F1
#
_entry.id   AF-A0A7Y2H2J0-F1
#
_cell.length_a   1.000
_cell.length_b   1.000
_cell.length_c   1.000
_cell.angle_alpha   90.00
_cell.angle_beta   90.00
_cell.angle_gamma   90.00
#
_symmetry.space_group_name_H-M   'P 1'
#
loop_
_entity.id
_entity.type
_entity.pdbx_description
1 polymer ?
#
loop_
_entity_poly.entity_id
_entity_poly.type
_entity_poly.pdbx_seq_one_letter_code
_entity_poly.pdbx_strand_id
1 'polypeptide(L)'
;MPEYMVAALKPLLEQAGADLEIAKRPNELQAVATRMRNLNLLLASFVLDMSRGMEQFRKIYGLPSGNPVDESSEEKLLKRVLSGAEGDAALNDLRDTLQDLKLHHAALLEGYQQATHIGSAEILRQLDPLSMERKHRDSSIKVGFMKLPSSFKPVMMQVIWEEFIDRFRKLRKLEPNDYEKFFRDGFREGYQKFRESRSGPRPAETGTSGE
;
A
#
# COMPACT_ATOMS: atom_id res chain seq x y z
N MET A 1 -41.48 -15.42 -18.02
CA MET A 1 -40.37 -14.45 -18.16
C MET A 1 -40.37 -13.94 -19.59
N PRO A 2 -40.06 -12.67 -19.85
CA PRO A 2 -39.81 -12.20 -21.22
C PRO A 2 -38.58 -12.93 -21.79
N GLU A 3 -38.65 -13.42 -23.02
CA GLU A 3 -37.59 -14.19 -23.69
C GLU A 3 -36.22 -13.46 -23.71
N TYR A 4 -36.23 -12.12 -23.67
CA TYR A 4 -35.01 -11.31 -23.68
C TYR A 4 -34.13 -11.50 -22.43
N MET A 5 -34.70 -11.85 -21.26
CA MET A 5 -33.90 -12.07 -20.04
C MET A 5 -33.20 -13.43 -20.03
N VAL A 6 -33.81 -14.44 -20.66
CA VAL A 6 -33.20 -15.77 -20.82
C VAL A 6 -32.03 -15.70 -21.81
N ALA A 7 -32.16 -14.91 -22.88
CA ALA A 7 -31.10 -14.69 -23.85
C ALA A 7 -29.88 -13.97 -23.25
N ALA A 8 -30.09 -12.99 -22.36
CA ALA A 8 -29.00 -12.22 -21.74
C ALA A 8 -28.20 -13.01 -20.69
N LEU A 9 -28.83 -13.97 -20.01
CA LEU A 9 -28.20 -14.75 -18.92
C LEU A 9 -27.48 -16.01 -19.41
N LYS A 10 -27.82 -16.51 -20.60
CA LYS A 10 -27.24 -17.73 -21.17
C LYS A 10 -25.71 -17.69 -21.32
N PRO A 11 -25.08 -16.64 -21.89
CA PRO A 11 -23.62 -16.60 -22.03
C PRO A 11 -22.90 -16.47 -20.68
N LEU A 12 -23.51 -15.83 -19.68
CA LEU A 12 -22.97 -15.71 -18.32
C LEU A 12 -22.98 -17.05 -17.57
N LEU A 13 -24.01 -17.88 -17.77
CA LEU A 13 -24.11 -19.21 -17.17
C LEU A 13 -23.17 -20.22 -17.85
N GLU A 14 -22.99 -20.11 -19.16
CA GLU A 14 -22.03 -20.92 -19.93
C GLU A 14 -20.57 -20.58 -19.54
N GLN A 15 -20.24 -19.31 -19.30
CA GLN A 15 -18.92 -18.88 -18.82
C GLN A 15 -18.62 -19.30 -17.37
N ALA A 16 -19.64 -19.41 -16.52
CA ALA A 16 -19.50 -19.77 -15.12
C ALA A 16 -19.29 -21.28 -14.87
N GLY A 17 -19.30 -22.12 -15.92
CA GLY A 17 -19.18 -23.57 -15.81
C GLY A 17 -20.32 -24.22 -15.00
N ALA A 18 -21.45 -23.53 -14.86
CA ALA A 18 -22.58 -24.02 -14.11
C ALA A 18 -23.34 -25.07 -14.93
N ASP A 19 -23.62 -26.23 -14.33
CA ASP A 19 -24.40 -27.30 -14.97
C ASP A 19 -25.70 -26.76 -15.56
N LEU A 20 -25.77 -26.72 -16.90
CA LEU A 20 -26.95 -26.35 -17.70
C LEU A 20 -28.20 -27.20 -17.38
N GLU A 21 -28.06 -28.28 -16.62
CA GLU A 21 -29.16 -29.07 -16.07
C GLU A 21 -30.04 -28.27 -15.08
N ILE A 22 -29.46 -27.31 -14.34
CA ILE A 22 -30.18 -26.39 -13.43
C ILE A 22 -31.08 -25.43 -14.24
N ALA A 23 -30.82 -25.27 -15.55
CA ALA A 23 -31.56 -24.36 -16.43
C ALA A 23 -32.95 -24.86 -16.85
N LYS A 24 -33.40 -26.04 -16.40
CA LYS A 24 -34.70 -26.62 -16.81
C LYS A 24 -35.89 -26.11 -15.98
N ARG A 25 -35.67 -25.38 -14.88
CA ARG A 25 -36.75 -24.87 -14.02
C ARG A 25 -36.70 -23.34 -13.92
N PRO A 26 -37.74 -22.61 -14.39
CA PRO A 26 -37.75 -21.14 -14.43
C PRO A 26 -37.48 -20.47 -13.07
N ASN A 27 -37.94 -21.09 -11.98
CA ASN A 27 -37.73 -20.57 -10.62
C ASN A 27 -36.27 -20.74 -10.13
N GLU A 28 -35.59 -21.81 -10.56
CA GLU A 28 -34.19 -22.06 -10.21
C GLU A 28 -33.25 -21.13 -10.97
N LEU A 29 -33.52 -20.86 -12.25
CA LEU A 29 -32.81 -19.84 -13.04
C LEU A 29 -32.95 -18.44 -12.47
N GLN A 30 -34.16 -18.07 -12.03
CA GLN A 30 -34.39 -16.75 -11.41
C GLN A 30 -33.66 -16.63 -10.07
N ALA A 31 -33.61 -17.71 -9.28
CA ALA A 31 -32.84 -17.76 -8.04
C ALA A 31 -31.32 -17.65 -8.31
N VAL A 32 -30.79 -18.35 -9.31
CA VAL A 32 -29.37 -18.26 -9.70
C VAL A 32 -29.02 -16.87 -10.21
N ALA A 33 -29.84 -16.28 -11.09
CA ALA A 33 -29.63 -14.93 -11.60
C ALA A 33 -29.65 -13.88 -10.46
N THR A 34 -30.56 -14.02 -9.50
CA THR A 34 -30.64 -13.15 -8.32
C THR A 34 -29.39 -13.31 -7.44
N ARG A 35 -28.92 -14.54 -7.21
CA ARG A 35 -27.69 -14.80 -6.45
C ARG A 35 -26.46 -14.22 -7.13
N MET A 36 -26.30 -14.42 -8.44
CA MET A 36 -25.19 -13.86 -9.21
C MET A 36 -25.21 -12.33 -9.21
N ARG A 37 -26.40 -11.73 -9.35
CA ARG A 37 -26.56 -10.28 -9.21
C ARG A 37 -26.11 -9.80 -7.83
N ASN A 38 -26.54 -10.44 -6.75
CA ASN A 38 -26.15 -10.06 -5.39
C ASN A 38 -24.65 -10.23 -5.13
N LEU A 39 -24.03 -11.29 -5.66
CA LEU A 39 -22.59 -11.49 -5.57
C LEU A 39 -21.83 -10.37 -6.31
N ASN A 40 -22.27 -10.02 -7.51
CA ASN A 40 -21.67 -8.91 -8.27
C ASN A 40 -21.87 -7.57 -7.56
N LEU A 41 -22.99 -7.35 -6.86
CA LEU A 41 -23.21 -6.17 -6.02
C LEU A 41 -22.14 -6.07 -4.93
N LEU A 42 -21.94 -7.17 -4.18
CA LEU A 42 -20.97 -7.23 -3.08
C LEU A 42 -19.52 -7.07 -3.55
N LEU A 43 -19.18 -7.64 -4.71
CA LEU A 43 -17.83 -7.51 -5.27
C LEU A 43 -17.56 -6.09 -5.75
N ALA A 44 -18.53 -5.46 -6.44
CA ALA A 44 -18.39 -4.08 -6.89
C ALA A 44 -18.27 -3.10 -5.71
N SER A 45 -19.12 -3.25 -4.68
CA SER A 45 -19.04 -2.42 -3.47
C SER A 45 -17.70 -2.59 -2.76
N PHE A 46 -17.23 -3.83 -2.59
CA PHE A 46 -15.94 -4.12 -1.98
C PHE A 46 -14.78 -3.45 -2.72
N VAL A 47 -14.74 -3.53 -4.05
CA VAL A 47 -13.68 -2.90 -4.85
C VAL A 47 -13.70 -1.38 -4.70
N LEU A 48 -14.88 -0.76 -4.69
CA LEU A 48 -15.02 0.69 -4.52
C LEU A 48 -14.58 1.16 -3.14
N ASP A 49 -14.98 0.46 -2.08
CA ASP A 49 -14.57 0.77 -0.72
C ASP A 49 -13.06 0.65 -0.55
N MET A 50 -12.47 -0.43 -1.09
CA MET A 50 -11.02 -0.61 -1.06
C MET A 50 -10.28 0.47 -1.87
N SER A 51 -10.85 0.89 -3.01
CA SER A 51 -10.26 1.94 -3.85
C SER A 51 -10.30 3.31 -3.17
N ARG A 52 -11.40 3.63 -2.47
CA ARG A 52 -11.50 4.83 -1.63
C ARG A 52 -10.49 4.79 -0.48
N GLY A 53 -10.36 3.65 0.20
CA GLY A 53 -9.35 3.44 1.24
C GLY A 53 -7.92 3.63 0.72
N MET A 54 -7.63 3.12 -0.48
CA MET A 54 -6.37 3.32 -1.17
C MET A 54 -6.07 4.79 -1.45
N GLU A 55 -7.03 5.57 -1.96
CA GLU A 55 -6.82 7.01 -2.22
C GLU A 55 -6.64 7.81 -0.93
N GLN A 56 -7.40 7.50 0.13
CA GLN A 56 -7.18 8.09 1.44
C GLN A 56 -5.78 7.78 1.99
N PHE A 57 -5.33 6.53 1.86
CA PHE A 57 -3.98 6.13 2.23
C PHE A 57 -2.92 6.92 1.46
N ARG A 58 -3.05 7.00 0.13
CA ARG A 58 -2.13 7.76 -0.73
C ARG A 58 -2.05 9.22 -0.27
N LYS A 59 -3.18 9.85 0.03
CA LYS A 59 -3.24 11.24 0.53
C LYS A 59 -2.52 11.41 1.88
N ILE A 60 -2.75 10.53 2.85
CA ILE A 60 -2.12 10.61 4.20
C ILE A 60 -0.59 10.49 4.12
N TYR A 61 -0.10 9.65 3.21
CA TYR A 61 1.34 9.41 3.05
C TYR A 61 2.03 10.31 2.01
N GLY A 62 1.28 11.19 1.34
CA GLY A 62 1.80 12.09 0.29
C GLY A 62 2.27 11.31 -0.94
N LEU A 63 1.59 10.23 -1.29
CA LEU A 63 1.87 9.37 -2.43
C LEU A 63 1.05 9.83 -3.65
N PRO A 64 1.52 9.57 -4.88
CA PRO A 64 0.80 9.97 -6.08
C PRO A 64 -0.57 9.27 -6.17
N SER A 65 -1.63 10.06 -6.43
CA SER A 65 -2.97 9.58 -6.71
C SER A 65 -3.02 8.68 -7.94
N GLY A 66 -3.96 7.74 -7.96
CA GLY A 66 -4.23 6.90 -9.13
C GLY A 66 -5.35 7.49 -9.99
N ASN A 67 -6.00 6.62 -10.75
CA ASN A 67 -7.19 7.00 -11.50
C ASN A 67 -8.30 7.41 -10.50
N PRO A 68 -9.00 8.53 -10.76
CA PRO A 68 -10.07 8.97 -9.87
C PRO A 68 -11.17 7.91 -9.81
N VAL A 69 -11.54 7.52 -8.60
CA VAL A 69 -12.68 6.63 -8.36
C VAL A 69 -13.95 7.46 -8.59
N ASP A 70 -14.84 6.99 -9.47
CA ASP A 70 -16.16 7.60 -9.64
C ASP A 70 -16.89 7.59 -8.28
N GLU A 71 -17.21 8.78 -7.77
CA GLU A 71 -17.92 8.98 -6.49
C GLU A 71 -19.41 8.59 -6.60
N SER A 72 -19.87 8.16 -7.77
CA SER A 72 -21.23 7.67 -7.93
C SER A 72 -21.53 6.52 -6.96
N SER A 73 -22.75 6.49 -6.44
CA SER A 73 -23.17 5.46 -5.49
C SER A 73 -22.99 4.07 -6.12
N GLU A 74 -22.67 3.07 -5.30
CA GLU A 74 -22.53 1.66 -5.75
C GLU A 74 -23.70 1.24 -6.65
N GLU A 75 -24.91 1.64 -6.26
CA GLU A 75 -26.15 1.38 -7.00
C GLU A 75 -26.17 2.01 -8.42
N LYS A 76 -25.52 3.17 -8.61
CA LYS A 76 -25.39 3.83 -9.93
C LYS A 76 -24.37 3.11 -10.81
N LEU A 77 -23.21 2.73 -10.26
CA LEU A 77 -22.22 1.94 -11.02
C LEU A 77 -22.81 0.60 -11.44
N LEU A 78 -23.56 -0.06 -10.57
CA LEU A 78 -24.21 -1.32 -10.89
C LEU A 78 -25.33 -1.17 -11.94
N LYS A 79 -26.10 -0.07 -11.90
CA LYS A 79 -27.06 0.23 -12.98
C LYS A 79 -26.34 0.44 -14.32
N ARG A 80 -25.17 1.10 -14.32
CA ARG A 80 -24.33 1.26 -15.51
C ARG A 80 -23.79 -0.10 -16.00
N VAL A 81 -23.16 -0.89 -15.11
CA VAL A 81 -22.66 -2.25 -15.39
C VAL A 81 -23.72 -3.17 -16.00
N LEU A 82 -24.95 -3.10 -15.49
CA LEU A 82 -26.07 -3.94 -15.94
C LEU A 82 -26.79 -3.43 -17.18
N SER A 83 -26.45 -2.23 -17.67
CA SER A 83 -27.01 -1.67 -18.91
C SER A 83 -26.06 -1.97 -20.07
N GLY A 84 -26.54 -2.58 -21.16
CA GLY A 84 -25.66 -3.20 -22.16
C GLY A 84 -24.57 -2.32 -22.81
N ALA A 85 -24.78 -1.00 -22.95
CA ALA A 85 -23.79 -0.09 -23.57
C ALA A 85 -22.88 0.64 -22.55
N GLU A 86 -23.36 0.94 -21.35
CA GLU A 86 -22.52 1.46 -20.26
C GLU A 86 -21.86 0.34 -19.45
N GLY A 87 -22.28 -0.91 -19.71
CA GLY A 87 -21.89 -2.11 -19.01
C GLY A 87 -20.45 -2.48 -19.26
N ASP A 88 -20.05 -2.51 -20.54
CA ASP A 88 -18.67 -2.80 -20.93
C ASP A 88 -17.70 -1.71 -20.46
N ALA A 89 -18.11 -0.44 -20.51
CA ALA A 89 -17.31 0.66 -19.98
C ALA A 89 -17.10 0.53 -18.47
N ALA A 90 -18.17 0.26 -17.71
CA ALA A 90 -18.09 0.09 -16.27
C ALA A 90 -17.34 -1.19 -15.86
N LEU A 91 -17.38 -2.26 -16.67
CA LEU A 91 -16.56 -3.46 -16.48
C LEU A 91 -15.08 -3.18 -16.71
N ASN A 92 -14.73 -2.37 -17.71
CA ASN A 92 -13.35 -1.92 -17.93
C ASN A 92 -12.86 -1.04 -16.77
N ASP A 93 -13.67 -0.10 -16.30
CA ASP A 93 -13.35 0.73 -15.12
C ASP A 93 -13.11 -0.13 -13.88
N LEU A 94 -13.94 -1.15 -13.65
CA LEU A 94 -13.79 -2.07 -12.52
C LEU A 94 -12.51 -2.91 -12.65
N ARG A 95 -12.20 -3.39 -13.86
CA ARG A 95 -10.98 -4.15 -14.14
C ARG A 95 -9.73 -3.31 -13.91
N ASP A 96 -9.72 -2.06 -14.37
CA ASP A 96 -8.61 -1.14 -14.18
C ASP A 96 -8.45 -0.78 -12.70
N THR A 97 -9.56 -0.58 -11.98
CA THR A 97 -9.54 -0.36 -10.53
C THR A 97 -8.96 -1.56 -9.80
N LEU A 98 -9.38 -2.79 -10.12
CA LEU A 98 -8.84 -4.02 -9.54
C LEU A 98 -7.34 -4.17 -9.81
N GLN A 99 -6.90 -3.81 -11.01
CA GLN A 99 -5.48 -3.85 -11.37
C GLN A 99 -4.68 -2.80 -10.59
N ASP A 100 -5.18 -1.57 -10.42
CA ASP A 100 -4.52 -0.56 -9.57
C ASP A 100 -4.51 -1.00 -8.10
N LEU A 101 -5.58 -1.64 -7.61
CA LEU A 101 -5.64 -2.16 -6.25
C LEU A 101 -4.59 -3.24 -5.99
N LYS A 102 -4.41 -4.14 -6.95
CA LYS A 102 -3.37 -5.18 -6.92
C LYS A 102 -1.97 -4.57 -6.92
N LEU A 103 -1.73 -3.57 -7.78
CA LEU A 103 -0.45 -2.85 -7.81
C LEU A 103 -0.19 -2.08 -6.52
N HIS A 104 -1.21 -1.44 -5.97
CA HIS A 104 -1.15 -0.76 -4.68
C HIS A 104 -0.77 -1.73 -3.56
N HIS A 105 -1.42 -2.90 -3.48
CA HIS A 105 -1.10 -3.89 -2.46
C HIS A 105 0.34 -4.40 -2.57
N ALA A 106 0.82 -4.70 -3.78
CA ALA A 106 2.21 -5.08 -3.99
C ALA A 106 3.19 -3.95 -3.60
N ALA A 107 2.85 -2.70 -3.92
CA ALA A 107 3.64 -1.53 -3.53
C ALA A 107 3.65 -1.31 -2.00
N LEU A 108 2.55 -1.60 -1.29
CA LEU A 108 2.51 -1.57 0.17
C LEU A 108 3.51 -2.58 0.76
N LEU A 109 3.53 -3.81 0.25
CA LEU A 109 4.45 -4.85 0.72
C LEU A 109 5.91 -4.46 0.50
N GLU A 110 6.25 -3.95 -0.68
CA GLU A 110 7.59 -3.45 -0.98
C GLU A 110 7.96 -2.26 -0.07
N GLY A 111 7.03 -1.33 0.12
CA GLY A 111 7.16 -0.21 1.05
C GLY A 111 7.48 -0.69 2.46
N TYR A 112 6.71 -1.63 3.00
CA TYR A 112 6.95 -2.17 4.36
C TYR A 112 8.29 -2.91 4.47
N GLN A 113 8.68 -3.67 3.46
CA GLN A 113 9.96 -4.36 3.42
C GLN A 113 11.12 -3.35 3.47
N GLN A 114 11.06 -2.32 2.63
CA GLN A 114 12.09 -1.29 2.56
C GLN A 114 12.12 -0.42 3.82
N ALA A 115 10.95 -0.06 4.36
CA ALA A 115 10.79 0.63 5.62
C ALA A 115 11.49 -0.15 6.75
N THR A 116 11.22 -1.45 6.86
CA THR A 116 11.81 -2.31 7.90
C THR A 116 13.33 -2.32 7.78
N HIS A 117 13.86 -2.44 6.58
CA HIS A 117 15.30 -2.44 6.36
C HIS A 117 15.94 -1.10 6.76
N ILE A 118 15.45 0.02 6.21
CA ILE A 118 16.00 1.35 6.45
C ILE A 118 15.82 1.76 7.91
N GLY A 119 14.62 1.63 8.46
CA GLY A 119 14.31 2.02 9.84
C GLY A 119 15.09 1.21 10.86
N SER A 120 15.23 -0.10 10.66
CA SER A 120 16.05 -0.93 11.54
C SER A 120 17.53 -0.58 11.44
N ALA A 121 18.05 -0.33 10.22
CA ALA A 121 19.43 0.09 10.02
C ALA A 121 19.71 1.44 10.71
N GLU A 122 18.76 2.37 10.67
CA GLU A 122 18.91 3.67 11.33
C GLU A 122 18.90 3.57 12.85
N ILE A 123 18.02 2.75 13.42
CA ILE A 123 18.00 2.45 14.86
C ILE A 123 19.33 1.80 15.29
N LEU A 124 19.82 0.82 14.53
CA LEU A 124 21.08 0.14 14.81
C LEU A 124 22.28 1.08 14.68
N ARG A 125 22.28 1.99 13.69
CA ARG A 125 23.32 3.02 13.52
C ARG A 125 23.40 3.94 14.74
N GLN A 126 22.28 4.30 15.35
CA GLN A 126 22.29 5.09 16.59
C GLN A 126 22.92 4.35 17.77
N LEU A 127 22.96 3.02 17.72
CA LEU A 127 23.56 2.15 18.73
C LEU A 127 24.95 1.62 18.33
N ASP A 128 25.56 2.13 17.25
CA ASP A 128 26.88 1.70 16.78
C ASP A 128 28.01 2.08 17.76
N PRO A 129 28.65 1.10 18.43
CA PRO A 129 29.74 1.38 19.36
C PRO A 129 30.96 2.03 18.69
N LEU A 130 31.22 1.72 17.41
CA LEU A 130 32.36 2.28 16.68
C LEU A 130 32.14 3.76 16.34
N SER A 131 30.90 4.16 16.05
CA SER A 131 30.55 5.58 15.92
C SER A 131 30.70 6.32 17.26
N MET A 132 30.37 5.68 18.39
CA MET A 132 30.52 6.28 19.72
C MET A 132 32.01 6.43 20.09
N GLU A 133 32.82 5.40 19.83
CA GLU A 133 34.27 5.45 20.04
C GLU A 133 34.90 6.61 19.25
N ARG A 134 34.57 6.74 17.96
CA ARG A 134 35.06 7.82 17.10
C ARG A 134 34.72 9.21 17.66
N LYS A 135 33.52 9.39 18.22
CA LYS A 135 33.09 10.66 18.83
C LYS A 135 33.94 11.04 20.04
N HIS A 136 34.40 10.07 20.82
CA HIS A 136 35.17 10.32 22.04
C HIS A 136 36.69 10.28 21.84
N ARG A 137 37.15 9.77 20.70
CA ARG A 137 38.58 9.55 20.39
C ARG A 137 39.45 10.79 20.55
N ASP A 138 38.94 11.95 20.16
CA ASP A 138 39.69 13.22 20.17
C ASP A 138 39.32 14.13 21.35
N SER A 139 38.54 13.63 22.31
CA SER A 139 38.05 14.40 23.45
C SER A 139 38.62 13.90 24.78
N SER A 140 38.94 14.82 25.70
CA SER A 140 39.31 14.43 27.07
C SER A 140 38.09 13.86 27.79
N ILE A 141 38.20 12.64 28.32
CA ILE A 141 37.10 11.96 29.00
C ILE A 141 37.05 12.44 30.45
N LYS A 142 35.89 12.95 30.89
CA LYS A 142 35.68 13.37 32.28
C LYS A 142 35.13 12.21 33.10
N VAL A 143 35.88 11.78 34.12
CA VAL A 143 35.44 10.77 35.10
C VAL A 143 35.43 11.45 36.48
N GLY A 144 34.24 11.82 36.96
CA GLY A 144 34.09 12.61 38.18
C GLY A 144 34.80 13.97 38.08
N PHE A 145 35.78 14.23 38.95
CA PHE A 145 36.58 15.46 38.96
C PHE A 145 37.85 15.37 38.09
N MET A 146 38.21 14.20 37.57
CA MET A 146 39.43 14.00 36.77
C MET A 146 39.13 14.03 35.27
N LYS A 147 40.07 14.58 34.49
CA LYS A 147 40.10 14.46 33.03
C LYS A 147 41.16 13.43 32.65
N LEU A 148 40.74 12.35 32.03
CA LEU A 148 41.61 11.28 31.54
C LEU A 148 41.78 11.40 30.02
N PRO A 149 42.97 11.08 29.49
CA PRO A 149 43.17 11.00 28.05
C PRO A 149 42.34 9.85 27.47
N SER A 150 41.76 10.08 26.29
CA SER A 150 40.98 9.10 25.52
C SER A 150 41.75 7.81 25.17
N SER A 151 43.09 7.83 25.30
CA SER A 151 43.96 6.66 25.10
C SER A 151 43.80 5.59 26.18
N PHE A 152 43.19 5.90 27.33
CA PHE A 152 42.94 4.92 28.38
C PHE A 152 41.72 4.04 28.05
N LYS A 153 41.98 2.93 27.34
CA LYS A 153 40.95 2.02 26.79
C LYS A 153 39.87 1.58 27.79
N PRO A 154 40.16 1.22 29.06
CA PRO A 154 39.10 0.80 29.99
C PRO A 154 38.07 1.90 30.26
N VAL A 155 38.50 3.15 30.39
CA VAL A 155 37.61 4.30 30.62
C VAL A 155 36.82 4.63 29.36
N MET A 156 37.45 4.53 28.19
CA MET A 156 36.76 4.69 26.91
C MET A 156 35.61 3.67 26.76
N MET A 157 35.86 2.40 27.07
CA MET A 157 34.84 1.34 27.01
C MET A 157 33.68 1.60 27.97
N GLN A 158 33.97 2.10 29.18
CA GLN A 158 32.92 2.45 30.13
C GLN A 158 32.03 3.59 29.61
N VAL A 159 32.63 4.65 29.04
CA VAL A 159 31.86 5.77 28.46
C VAL A 159 31.01 5.32 27.28
N ILE A 160 31.55 4.49 26.39
CA ILE A 160 30.79 3.92 25.28
C ILE A 160 29.61 3.10 25.81
N TRP A 161 29.83 2.30 26.85
CA TRP A 161 28.77 1.49 27.45
C TRP A 161 27.66 2.33 28.10
N GLU A 162 28.03 3.38 28.82
CA GLU A 162 27.08 4.32 29.42
C GLU A 162 26.26 5.06 28.35
N GLU A 163 26.91 5.55 27.28
CA GLU A 163 26.22 6.19 26.16
C GLU A 163 25.31 5.21 25.41
N PHE A 164 25.76 3.98 25.20
CA PHE A 164 24.95 2.92 24.59
C PHE A 164 23.68 2.66 25.41
N ILE A 165 23.81 2.49 26.72
CA ILE A 165 22.67 2.27 27.62
C ILE A 165 21.72 3.48 27.60
N ASP A 166 22.24 4.71 27.62
CA ASP A 166 21.41 5.92 27.58
C ASP A 166 20.61 6.02 26.27
N ARG A 167 21.27 5.81 25.12
CA ARG A 167 20.60 5.78 23.81
C ARG A 167 19.58 4.66 23.71
N PHE A 168 19.91 3.46 24.19
CA PHE A 168 18.98 2.34 24.23
C PHE A 168 17.74 2.65 25.08
N ARG A 169 17.92 3.27 26.26
CA ARG A 169 16.81 3.69 27.11
C ARG A 169 15.94 4.76 26.46
N LYS A 170 16.55 5.70 25.72
CA LYS A 170 15.82 6.73 24.96
C LYS A 170 14.97 6.09 23.86
N LEU A 171 15.55 5.20 23.06
CA LEU A 171 14.82 4.44 22.03
C LEU A 171 13.65 3.65 22.64
N ARG A 172 13.87 2.96 23.76
CA ARG A 172 12.81 2.18 24.44
C ARG A 172 11.64 3.03 24.96
N LYS A 173 11.83 4.33 25.13
CA LYS A 173 10.81 5.29 25.59
C LYS A 173 10.12 6.02 24.46
N LEU A 174 10.49 5.77 23.21
CA LEU A 174 9.83 6.41 22.07
C LEU A 174 8.39 5.89 21.92
N GLU A 175 7.49 6.82 21.62
CA GLU A 175 6.10 6.51 21.28
C GLU A 175 6.01 5.99 19.84
N PRO A 176 4.94 5.26 19.48
CA PRO A 176 4.76 4.71 18.12
C PRO A 176 4.92 5.75 17.00
N ASN A 177 4.44 6.98 17.20
CA ASN A 177 4.55 8.07 16.23
C ASN A 177 5.98 8.54 16.00
N ASP A 178 6.84 8.44 17.02
CA ASP A 178 8.26 8.77 16.87
C ASP A 178 9.02 7.63 16.18
N TYR A 179 8.62 6.38 16.41
CA TYR A 179 9.13 5.25 15.64
C TYR A 179 8.79 5.39 14.16
N GLU A 180 7.56 5.77 13.82
CA GLU A 180 7.12 5.94 12.42
C GLU A 180 8.13 6.76 11.61
N LYS A 181 8.71 7.82 12.19
CA LYS A 181 9.70 8.68 11.52
C LYS A 181 10.90 7.91 10.96
N PHE A 182 11.36 6.84 11.61
CA PHE A 182 12.47 6.01 11.10
C PHE A 182 12.07 5.17 9.89
N PHE A 183 10.80 4.77 9.82
CA PHE A 183 10.31 3.83 8.82
C PHE A 183 9.65 4.54 7.62
N ARG A 184 9.15 5.76 7.83
CA ARG A 184 8.31 6.50 6.88
C ARG A 184 9.00 6.79 5.56
N ASP A 185 10.26 7.23 5.61
CA ASP A 185 10.99 7.58 4.40
C ASP A 185 11.30 6.34 3.56
N GLY A 186 11.75 5.26 4.22
CA GLY A 186 11.98 3.98 3.55
C GLY A 186 10.70 3.37 2.97
N PHE A 187 9.57 3.54 3.66
CA PHE A 187 8.27 3.14 3.15
C PHE A 187 7.92 3.88 1.86
N ARG A 188 8.02 5.22 1.88
CA ARG A 188 7.69 6.07 0.73
C ARG A 188 8.57 5.74 -0.47
N GLU A 189 9.87 5.61 -0.26
CA GLU A 189 10.83 5.28 -1.31
C GLU A 189 10.54 3.91 -1.93
N GLY A 190 10.35 2.87 -1.10
CA GLY A 190 10.04 1.51 -1.58
C GLY A 190 8.73 1.47 -2.37
N TYR A 191 7.70 2.14 -1.85
CA TYR A 191 6.39 2.24 -2.52
C TYR A 191 6.49 2.92 -3.90
N GLN A 192 7.17 4.07 -3.98
CA GLN A 192 7.30 4.83 -5.22
C GLN A 192 8.13 4.08 -6.25
N LYS A 193 9.28 3.55 -5.85
CA LYS A 193 10.17 2.77 -6.71
C LYS A 193 9.46 1.56 -7.31
N PHE A 194 8.65 0.86 -6.52
CA PHE A 194 7.84 -0.25 -7.03
C PHE A 194 6.86 0.23 -8.11
N ARG A 195 6.09 1.29 -7.83
CA ARG A 195 5.12 1.82 -8.80
C ARG A 195 5.78 2.27 -10.09
N GLU A 196 6.84 3.06 -10.02
CA GLU A 196 7.57 3.54 -11.20
C GLU A 196 8.10 2.38 -12.06
N SER A 197 8.62 1.33 -11.44
CA SER A 197 9.10 0.14 -12.16
C SER A 197 8.01 -0.65 -12.90
N ARG A 198 6.75 -0.48 -12.49
CA ARG A 198 5.58 -1.21 -13.02
C ARG A 198 4.65 -0.38 -13.87
N SER A 199 4.71 0.95 -13.78
CA SER A 199 3.89 1.88 -14.56
C SER A 199 4.41 2.12 -15.99
N GLY A 200 5.60 1.60 -16.35
CA GLY A 200 6.22 1.88 -17.66
C GLY A 200 6.68 3.33 -17.80
N PRO A 201 7.54 3.65 -18.79
CA PRO A 201 7.98 5.02 -19.02
C PRO A 201 6.78 5.91 -19.36
N ARG A 202 6.60 6.97 -18.56
CA ARG A 202 5.60 8.03 -18.82
C ARG A 202 5.91 8.61 -20.22
N PRO A 203 4.97 8.62 -21.17
CA PRO A 203 5.22 9.29 -22.44
C PRO A 203 5.56 10.75 -22.14
N ALA A 204 6.70 11.20 -22.64
CA ALA A 204 7.17 12.57 -22.47
C ALA A 204 6.05 13.51 -22.93
N GLU A 205 5.66 14.45 -22.06
CA GLU A 205 4.79 15.55 -22.41
C GLU A 205 5.47 16.30 -23.56
N THR A 206 5.00 16.08 -24.79
CA THR A 206 5.36 16.90 -25.93
C THR A 206 4.75 18.27 -25.69
N GLY A 207 5.55 19.15 -25.09
CA GLY A 207 5.28 20.57 -25.01
C GLY A 207 5.05 21.12 -26.40
N THR A 208 3.79 21.38 -26.72
CA THR A 208 3.41 22.29 -27.79
C THR A 208 3.69 23.70 -27.31
N SER A 209 4.95 24.13 -27.47
CA SER A 209 5.26 25.55 -27.61
C SER A 209 4.81 25.94 -29.01
N GLY A 210 3.59 26.46 -29.11
CA GLY A 210 3.14 27.19 -30.30
C GLY A 210 3.68 28.60 -30.22
N GLU A 211 4.59 28.91 -31.15
CA GLU A 211 4.88 30.27 -31.61
C GLU A 211 3.66 30.89 -32.30
#